data_AF-A0A6J6PUS0-F1
#
_entry.id   AF-A0A6J6PUS0-F1
#
_cell.length_a   1.000
_cell.length_b   1.000
_cell.length_c   1.000
_cell.angle_alpha   90.00
_cell.angle_beta   90.00
_cell.angle_gamma   90.00
#
_symmetry.space_group_name_H-M   'P 1'
#
loop_
_entity.id
_entity.type
_entity.pdbx_description
1 polymer ?
#
loop_
_entity_poly.entity_id
_entity_poly.type
_entity_poly.pdbx_seq_one_letter_code
_entity_poly.pdbx_strand_id
1 'polypeptide(L)'
;MPVEALDLTVRSYNCLKREGIHTVGELITRSEADLMDIRNFGAKSIDEVKDKLASMGIALKDSPPGFDPSQYASAFDDDYNEDDEEVFAPAGSYATFQSEAAPVEVTADDATSDDDQSFAEDEQL
;
A
#
# COMPACT_ATOMS: atom_id res chain seq x y z
N MET A 1 20.70 -14.94 -13.43
CA MET A 1 21.26 -15.70 -12.28
C MET A 1 20.28 -16.81 -11.92
N PRO A 2 20.73 -18.07 -11.80
CA PRO A 2 19.87 -19.19 -11.40
C PRO A 2 19.59 -19.16 -9.89
N VAL A 3 18.46 -19.75 -9.47
CA VAL A 3 18.11 -19.87 -8.03
C VAL A 3 19.09 -20.74 -7.24
N GLU A 4 19.85 -21.61 -7.92
CA GLU A 4 20.89 -22.46 -7.32
C GLU A 4 22.08 -21.67 -6.78
N ALA A 5 22.35 -20.48 -7.34
CA ALA A 5 23.47 -19.65 -6.92
C ALA A 5 23.21 -18.87 -5.62
N LEU A 6 21.97 -18.85 -5.13
CA LEU A 6 21.58 -18.17 -3.88
C LEU A 6 21.92 -18.98 -2.62
N ASP A 7 22.44 -20.21 -2.75
CA ASP A 7 22.73 -21.11 -1.63
C ASP A 7 21.55 -21.23 -0.66
N LEU A 8 20.33 -21.38 -1.20
CA LEU A 8 19.11 -21.59 -0.43
C LEU A 8 19.07 -23.02 0.13
N THR A 9 18.24 -23.25 1.14
CA THR A 9 18.02 -24.64 1.58
C THR A 9 17.38 -25.49 0.50
N VAL A 10 17.68 -26.79 0.53
CA VAL A 10 17.12 -27.80 -0.38
C VAL A 10 15.59 -27.72 -0.43
N ARG A 11 14.94 -27.35 0.69
CA ARG A 11 13.49 -27.18 0.76
C ARG A 11 13.04 -25.97 -0.07
N SER A 12 13.61 -24.81 0.17
CA SER A 12 13.28 -23.56 -0.53
C SER A 12 13.51 -23.70 -2.04
N TYR A 13 14.67 -24.26 -2.44
CA TYR A 13 14.97 -24.57 -3.85
C TYR A 13 13.95 -25.52 -4.50
N ASN A 14 13.61 -26.63 -3.84
CA ASN A 14 12.68 -27.61 -4.40
C ASN A 14 11.25 -27.07 -4.52
N CYS A 15 10.83 -26.19 -3.62
CA CYS A 15 9.53 -25.52 -3.73
C CYS A 15 9.51 -24.56 -4.92
N LEU A 16 10.51 -23.68 -5.04
CA LEU A 16 10.62 -22.73 -6.15
C LEU A 16 10.68 -23.44 -7.51
N LYS A 17 11.43 -24.54 -7.61
CA LYS A 17 11.54 -25.34 -8.83
C LYS A 17 10.21 -25.97 -9.26
N ARG A 18 9.37 -26.39 -8.31
CA ARG A 18 8.04 -26.96 -8.61
C ARG A 18 7.04 -25.90 -9.06
N GLU A 19 7.21 -24.67 -8.59
CA GLU A 19 6.44 -23.50 -9.04
C GLU A 19 6.93 -22.97 -10.40
N GLY A 20 8.01 -23.54 -10.95
CA GLY A 20 8.60 -23.11 -12.23
C GLY A 20 9.50 -21.88 -12.11
N ILE A 21 9.94 -21.52 -10.90
CA ILE A 21 10.86 -20.41 -10.65
C ILE A 21 12.29 -20.95 -10.68
N HIS A 22 13.00 -20.72 -11.78
CA HIS A 22 14.37 -21.21 -11.98
C HIS A 22 15.41 -20.09 -11.92
N THR A 23 14.96 -18.85 -12.06
CA THR A 23 15.84 -17.68 -12.08
C THR A 23 15.47 -16.67 -11.00
N VAL A 24 16.47 -15.87 -10.59
CA VAL A 24 16.25 -14.77 -9.63
C VAL A 24 15.31 -13.72 -10.21
N GLY A 25 15.30 -13.53 -11.53
CA GLY A 25 14.40 -12.60 -12.21
C GLY A 25 12.93 -12.98 -12.02
N GLU A 26 12.60 -14.26 -12.15
CA GLU A 26 11.24 -14.76 -11.89
C GLU A 26 10.88 -14.65 -10.40
N LEU A 27 11.85 -14.91 -9.52
CA LEU A 27 11.64 -14.84 -8.08
C LEU A 27 11.23 -13.43 -7.61
N ILE A 28 11.92 -12.39 -8.07
CA ILE A 28 11.64 -10.99 -7.67
C ILE A 28 10.36 -10.43 -8.29
N THR A 29 9.86 -11.04 -9.36
CA THR A 29 8.57 -10.64 -9.95
C THR A 29 7.38 -11.12 -9.15
N ARG A 30 7.58 -12.11 -8.27
CA ARG A 30 6.57 -12.64 -7.36
C ARG A 30 6.54 -11.84 -6.06
N SER A 31 5.35 -11.73 -5.49
CA SER A 31 5.12 -11.15 -4.16
C SER A 31 5.50 -12.15 -3.06
N GLU A 32 5.71 -11.67 -1.85
CA GLU A 32 5.87 -12.54 -0.69
C GLU A 32 4.58 -13.36 -0.46
N ALA A 33 3.42 -12.73 -0.66
CA ALA A 33 2.13 -13.41 -0.59
C ALA A 33 2.06 -14.61 -1.56
N ASP A 34 2.47 -14.44 -2.82
CA ASP A 34 2.49 -15.51 -3.82
C ASP A 34 3.41 -16.66 -3.40
N LEU A 35 4.55 -16.35 -2.78
CA LEU A 35 5.46 -17.37 -2.28
C LEU A 35 4.90 -18.10 -1.05
N MET A 36 4.13 -17.41 -0.21
CA MET A 36 3.49 -17.99 0.97
C MET A 36 2.37 -18.98 0.63
N ASP A 37 1.73 -18.81 -0.54
CA ASP A 37 0.73 -19.73 -1.06
C ASP A 37 1.33 -21.04 -1.61
N ILE A 38 2.65 -21.09 -1.87
CA ILE A 38 3.31 -22.30 -2.37
C ILE A 38 3.24 -23.41 -1.32
N ARG A 39 2.74 -24.59 -1.74
CA ARG A 39 2.63 -25.75 -0.87
C ARG A 39 4.01 -26.15 -0.31
N ASN A 40 4.08 -26.29 1.01
CA ASN A 40 5.31 -26.57 1.77
C ASN A 40 6.33 -25.41 1.81
N PHE A 41 5.99 -24.23 1.30
CA PHE A 41 6.72 -23.00 1.63
C PHE A 41 6.29 -22.53 3.03
N GLY A 42 7.22 -21.98 3.80
CA GLY A 42 6.92 -21.49 5.15
C GLY A 42 7.77 -20.28 5.47
N ALA A 43 7.48 -19.62 6.60
CA ALA A 43 8.16 -18.38 7.01
C ALA A 43 9.69 -18.47 6.91
N LYS A 44 10.28 -19.56 7.41
CA LYS A 44 11.73 -19.79 7.32
C LYS A 44 12.29 -19.80 5.89
N SER A 45 11.55 -20.37 4.93
CA SER A 45 11.95 -20.37 3.52
C SER A 45 11.83 -18.98 2.89
N ILE A 46 10.85 -18.19 3.31
CA ILE A 46 10.69 -16.78 2.89
C ILE A 46 11.84 -15.94 3.44
N ASP A 47 12.15 -16.08 4.73
CA ASP A 47 13.23 -15.34 5.39
C ASP A 47 14.57 -15.63 4.73
N GLU A 48 14.88 -16.90 4.44
CA GLU A 48 16.08 -17.29 3.68
C GLU A 48 16.17 -16.59 2.32
N VAL A 49 15.05 -16.51 1.58
CA VAL A 49 15.00 -15.83 0.29
C VAL A 49 15.20 -14.33 0.45
N LYS A 50 14.53 -13.71 1.43
CA LYS A 50 14.65 -12.27 1.73
C LYS A 50 16.06 -11.88 2.12
N ASP A 51 16.69 -12.63 3.03
CA ASP A 51 18.05 -12.37 3.51
C ASP A 51 19.06 -12.42 2.36
N LYS A 52 18.94 -13.43 1.48
CA LYS A 52 19.84 -13.58 0.34
C LYS A 52 19.66 -12.46 -0.68
N LEU A 53 18.42 -12.04 -0.93
CA LEU A 53 18.16 -10.91 -1.82
C LEU A 53 18.64 -9.60 -1.20
N ALA A 54 18.40 -9.37 0.08
CA ALA A 54 18.88 -8.21 0.81
C ALA A 54 20.42 -8.11 0.78
N SER A 55 21.14 -9.24 0.88
CA SER A 55 22.60 -9.27 0.76
C SER A 55 23.12 -8.80 -0.61
N MET A 56 22.29 -8.90 -1.65
CA MET A 56 22.59 -8.44 -3.00
C MET A 56 22.02 -7.04 -3.31
N GLY A 57 21.36 -6.40 -2.33
CA GLY A 57 20.69 -5.11 -2.51
C GLY A 57 19.40 -5.21 -3.33
N ILE A 58 18.78 -6.38 -3.37
CA ILE A 58 17.54 -6.65 -4.10
C ILE A 58 16.44 -6.95 -3.08
N ALA A 59 15.21 -6.52 -3.34
CA ALA A 59 14.06 -6.81 -2.49
C ALA A 59 12.96 -7.54 -3.27
N LEU A 60 12.19 -8.36 -2.57
CA LEU A 60 10.92 -8.89 -3.09
C LEU A 60 9.91 -7.76 -3.27
N LYS A 61 8.84 -8.06 -3.99
CA LYS A 61 7.79 -7.09 -4.31
C LYS A 61 6.82 -6.77 -3.16
N ASP A 62 7.13 -7.12 -1.91
CA ASP A 62 6.28 -6.88 -0.75
C ASP A 62 6.95 -5.94 0.26
N SER A 63 6.62 -4.65 0.11
CA SER A 63 6.45 -3.61 1.13
C SER A 63 6.36 -2.26 0.39
N PRO A 64 5.50 -1.32 0.80
CA PRO A 64 5.64 0.05 0.34
C PRO A 64 7.04 0.57 0.72
N PRO A 65 7.77 1.19 -0.23
CA PRO A 65 9.08 1.76 0.07
C PRO A 65 8.94 2.82 1.18
N GLY A 66 9.64 2.62 2.30
CA GLY A 66 9.68 3.60 3.40
C GLY A 66 9.18 3.13 4.77
N PHE A 67 8.69 1.89 4.92
CA PHE A 67 8.39 1.35 6.25
C PHE A 67 9.63 0.72 6.88
N ASP A 68 10.39 1.53 7.62
CA ASP A 68 11.47 1.07 8.48
C ASP A 68 11.00 1.12 9.95
N PRO A 69 10.60 -0.01 10.55
CA PRO A 69 10.15 -0.05 11.94
C PRO A 69 11.24 0.40 12.93
N SER A 70 12.52 0.36 12.54
CA SER A 70 13.63 0.81 13.39
C SER A 70 13.68 2.33 13.53
N GLN A 71 13.16 3.09 12.56
CA GLN A 71 13.04 4.55 12.67
C GLN A 71 11.97 4.99 13.67
N TYR A 72 10.92 4.19 13.87
CA TYR A 72 9.86 4.49 14.84
C TYR A 72 10.16 3.94 16.23
N ALA A 73 10.97 2.88 16.36
CA ALA A 73 11.35 2.31 17.65
C ALA A 73 12.12 3.30 18.55
N SER A 74 12.92 4.19 17.96
CA SER A 74 13.62 5.26 18.71
C SER A 74 12.75 6.45 19.09
N ALA A 75 11.50 6.53 18.62
CA ALA A 75 10.54 7.57 19.01
C ALA A 75 9.73 7.18 20.27
N PHE A 76 9.93 5.97 20.80
CA PHE A 76 9.25 5.46 22.00
C PHE A 76 10.20 5.29 23.21
N ASP A 77 11.44 5.79 23.10
CA ASP A 77 12.36 5.86 24.25
C ASP A 77 12.14 7.22 24.95
N ASP A 78 11.46 7.16 26.10
CA ASP A 78 11.34 8.20 27.13
C ASP A 78 10.75 9.59 26.74
N ASP A 79 9.41 9.70 26.70
CA ASP A 79 8.65 10.77 27.42
C ASP A 79 7.12 10.58 27.27
N TYR A 80 6.56 9.52 27.87
CA TYR A 80 5.13 9.56 28.24
C TYR A 80 5.02 10.35 29.55
N ASN A 81 4.96 11.68 29.46
CA ASN A 81 4.26 12.45 30.48
C ASN A 81 2.76 12.22 30.29
N GLU A 82 2.09 11.61 31.28
CA GLU A 82 0.65 11.29 31.25
C GLU A 82 -0.26 12.54 31.27
N ASP A 83 0.27 13.77 31.15
CA ASP A 83 -0.45 15.02 31.44
C ASP A 83 -0.32 16.16 30.39
N ASP A 84 0.12 15.91 29.16
CA ASP A 84 0.13 16.96 28.11
C ASP A 84 -0.58 16.50 26.82
N GLU A 85 -1.79 17.03 26.60
CA GLU A 85 -2.53 17.00 25.34
C GLU A 85 -1.85 17.89 24.28
N GLU A 86 -0.76 17.44 23.65
CA GLU A 86 -0.24 18.11 22.45
C GLU A 86 0.21 17.08 21.41
N VAL A 87 -0.70 16.77 20.48
CA VAL A 87 -0.42 15.94 19.29
C VAL A 87 0.47 16.71 18.30
N PHE A 88 1.78 16.57 18.44
CA PHE A 88 2.75 17.07 17.49
C PHE A 88 2.71 16.26 16.18
N ALA A 89 2.05 16.79 15.15
CA ALA A 89 2.02 16.21 13.81
C ALA A 89 3.39 16.32 13.11
N PRO A 90 3.94 15.25 12.50
CA PRO A 90 5.20 15.34 11.77
C PRO A 90 5.07 16.17 10.49
N ALA A 91 5.98 17.12 10.33
CA ALA A 91 6.02 18.09 9.23
C ALA A 91 6.38 17.45 7.87
N GLY A 92 5.45 17.54 6.91
CA GLY A 92 5.65 17.44 5.45
C GLY A 92 5.65 16.00 4.89
N SER A 93 4.78 15.57 3.97
CA SER A 93 4.06 16.29 2.92
C SER A 93 2.68 15.67 2.65
N TYR A 94 1.59 16.35 3.02
CA TYR A 94 0.34 16.24 2.29
C TYR A 94 0.19 17.52 1.46
N ALA A 95 -0.06 17.36 0.17
CA ALA A 95 -0.25 18.48 -0.74
C ALA A 95 -1.41 19.37 -0.24
N THR A 96 -1.11 20.62 0.05
CA THR A 96 -2.10 21.68 0.29
C THR A 96 -2.94 21.89 -0.97
N PHE A 97 -4.23 21.57 -0.90
CA PHE A 97 -5.23 22.11 -1.83
C PHE A 97 -5.47 23.57 -1.42
N GLN A 98 -5.03 24.50 -2.27
CA GLN A 98 -5.07 25.93 -1.98
C GLN A 98 -6.49 26.48 -2.24
N SER A 99 -7.20 26.85 -1.18
CA SER A 99 -8.46 27.61 -1.27
C SER A 99 -8.40 28.88 -0.41
N GLU A 100 -8.07 29.98 -1.06
CA GLU A 100 -8.28 31.37 -0.62
C GLU A 100 -8.14 32.22 -1.89
N ALA A 101 -8.97 33.18 -2.30
CA ALA A 101 -10.23 33.73 -1.84
C ALA A 101 -10.82 34.55 -3.03
N ALA A 102 -12.15 34.68 -3.10
CA ALA A 102 -12.86 35.90 -3.53
C ALA A 102 -14.39 35.70 -3.43
N PRO A 103 -15.15 36.67 -2.86
CA PRO A 103 -16.60 36.62 -2.89
C PRO A 103 -17.09 37.04 -4.28
N VAL A 104 -17.87 36.18 -4.95
CA VAL A 104 -18.57 36.56 -6.18
C VAL A 104 -20.03 36.75 -5.80
N GLU A 105 -20.45 38.02 -5.77
CA GLU A 105 -21.85 38.38 -5.70
C GLU A 105 -22.55 37.83 -6.94
N VAL A 106 -23.46 36.88 -6.76
CA VAL A 106 -24.33 36.41 -7.83
C VAL A 106 -25.53 37.35 -7.87
N THR A 107 -25.47 38.30 -8.79
CA THR A 107 -26.64 39.05 -9.24
C THR A 107 -27.60 38.07 -9.91
N ALA A 108 -28.71 37.78 -9.25
CA ALA A 108 -29.81 37.01 -9.82
C ALA A 108 -30.66 37.93 -10.70
N ASP A 109 -30.31 37.99 -11.98
CA ASP A 109 -31.19 38.47 -13.05
C ASP A 109 -30.84 37.67 -14.30
N ASP A 110 -31.65 36.66 -14.63
CA ASP A 110 -32.33 36.63 -15.92
C ASP A 110 -33.40 35.56 -15.93
N ALA A 111 -34.57 35.95 -16.42
CA ALA A 111 -35.82 35.21 -16.41
C ALA A 111 -35.92 34.28 -17.63
N THR A 112 -36.51 33.11 -17.44
CA THR A 112 -37.33 32.39 -18.44
C THR A 112 -38.07 31.28 -17.65
N SER A 113 -39.26 31.51 -17.09
CA SER A 113 -40.61 31.53 -17.70
C SER A 113 -41.00 30.20 -18.38
N ASP A 114 -42.04 29.59 -17.79
CA ASP A 114 -42.96 28.59 -18.37
C ASP A 114 -42.38 27.17 -18.59
N ASP A 115 -43.04 26.07 -18.25
CA ASP A 115 -44.47 25.82 -18.36
C ASP A 115 -44.93 24.76 -17.35
N ASP A 116 -46.12 25.01 -16.83
CA ASP A 116 -46.96 24.19 -15.99
C ASP A 116 -47.51 23.03 -16.83
N GLN A 117 -47.41 21.78 -16.35
CA GLN A 117 -48.46 20.81 -16.61
C GLN A 117 -48.42 19.63 -15.65
N SER A 118 -49.36 19.72 -14.70
CA SER A 118 -50.07 18.62 -14.05
C SER A 118 -50.26 17.40 -14.95
N PHE A 119 -49.91 16.21 -14.46
CA PHE A 119 -50.54 14.98 -14.91
C PHE A 119 -51.27 14.36 -13.72
N ALA A 120 -52.60 14.40 -13.80
CA ALA A 120 -53.52 13.86 -12.83
C ALA A 120 -53.40 12.33 -12.72
N GLU A 121 -53.78 11.85 -11.54
CA GLU A 121 -54.13 10.46 -11.26
C GLU A 121 -55.19 9.98 -12.25
N ASP A 122 -54.98 8.80 -12.86
CA ASP A 122 -56.06 8.06 -13.52
C ASP A 122 -56.10 6.64 -12.94
N GLU A 123 -57.28 6.34 -12.43
CA GLU A 123 -57.73 5.13 -11.76
C GLU A 123 -57.99 4.00 -12.78
N GLN A 124 -58.03 2.75 -12.31
CA GLN A 124 -58.50 1.51 -12.95
C GLN A 124 -57.45 0.63 -13.65
N LEU A 125 -57.09 -0.48 -12.99
CA LEU A 125 -57.93 -1.68 -12.99
C LEU A 125 -57.77 -2.49 -11.70
#